data_AF-A0A8H5NGN9-F1
#
_entry.id   AF-A0A8H5NGN9-F1
#
_cell.length_a   1.000
_cell.length_b   1.000
_cell.length_c   1.000
_cell.angle_alpha   90.00
_cell.angle_beta   90.00
_cell.angle_gamma   90.00
#
_symmetry.space_group_name_H-M   'P 1'
#
loop_
_entity.id
_entity.type
_entity.pdbx_description
1 polymer ?
#
loop_
_entity_poly.entity_id
_entity_poly.type
_entity_poly.pdbx_seq_one_letter_code
_entity_poly.pdbx_strand_id
1 'polypeptide(L)'
;MSHLSALNKNQIIAKINDGSFVLSDFSIDRCPKLETGEVSREALKQVYARMVEEVFKSFHLDKAQAIICFRKCVKTLVRGEPLQATSLSEYKGWKKVKKHLQTAIELQSQFGHHPCIPAPHLVSVIVVLTIRRLRINTDRFAEDNQTFARLFGHCRMSQWLPIAIKFNEQMCNEPFLLRTVQGVSEPELISQSQGDNDAWVVLISGPSPSGPRALPAQIVERIKELATPMDPYITIGRNEIAATDSSNSGGDESINVIMATTRAEALQSAAEVLGKLGQPGVPQEDLKLKLDIWLSQSNIRVMPRHIKNALSEWCKDYSPRWCELIRSCLDDDRETWILEREVPTASNLSIGKGGGSDFLRRYSRLAKEAFELKSSNPAEARRLMDRVYNNIRLFAANENQVRVRESAENCLQTEEDMARIATAVEQITTPLHNSKTDVTWVWSLCFQQLSNVTVEELQELETRHITEKEDQMCVTTVTG
;
A
#
# COMPACT_ATOMS: atom_id res chain seq x y z
N MET A 1 7.90 -6.31 17.65
CA MET A 1 6.61 -5.94 18.28
C MET A 1 6.58 -6.54 19.67
N SER A 2 6.43 -5.73 20.71
CA SER A 2 6.31 -6.18 22.09
C SER A 2 5.02 -6.99 22.26
N HIS A 3 5.13 -8.25 22.69
CA HIS A 3 3.98 -9.07 23.07
C HIS A 3 3.33 -8.44 24.31
N LEU A 4 2.30 -7.61 24.09
CA LEU A 4 1.44 -7.12 25.16
C LEU A 4 0.66 -8.31 25.70
N SER A 5 0.91 -8.68 26.96
CA SER A 5 0.16 -9.73 27.64
C SER A 5 -1.33 -9.39 27.65
N ALA A 6 -2.18 -10.39 27.40
CA ALA A 6 -3.64 -10.23 27.54
C ALA A 6 -3.97 -9.68 28.94
N LEU A 7 -4.82 -8.66 28.99
CA LEU A 7 -5.27 -8.07 30.26
C LEU A 7 -6.24 -9.03 30.94
N ASN A 8 -6.15 -9.14 32.27
CA ASN A 8 -7.13 -9.89 33.03
C ASN A 8 -8.51 -9.20 32.92
N LYS A 9 -9.57 -9.97 32.63
CA LYS A 9 -10.97 -9.48 32.52
C LYS A 9 -11.35 -8.55 33.68
N ASN A 10 -10.97 -8.92 34.90
CA ASN A 10 -11.30 -8.14 36.11
C ASN A 10 -10.61 -6.77 36.13
N GLN A 11 -9.41 -6.65 35.57
CA GLN A 11 -8.71 -5.37 35.44
C GLN A 11 -9.42 -4.45 34.46
N ILE A 12 -9.91 -4.99 33.33
CA ILE A 12 -10.67 -4.20 32.35
C ILE A 12 -11.98 -3.71 32.95
N ILE A 13 -12.69 -4.57 33.70
CA ILE A 13 -13.94 -4.20 34.36
C ILE A 13 -13.70 -3.09 35.41
N ALA A 14 -12.63 -3.23 36.22
CA ALA A 14 -12.24 -2.18 37.17
C ALA A 14 -11.98 -0.84 36.45
N LYS A 15 -11.19 -0.87 35.36
CA LYS A 15 -10.90 0.32 34.53
C LYS A 15 -12.15 0.93 33.87
N ILE A 16 -13.14 0.11 33.52
CA ILE A 16 -14.41 0.62 32.98
C ILE A 16 -15.19 1.34 34.08
N ASN A 17 -15.27 0.72 35.26
CA ASN A 17 -16.05 1.25 36.38
C ASN A 17 -15.44 2.52 36.99
N ASP A 18 -14.11 2.65 37.00
CA ASP A 18 -13.42 3.86 37.45
C ASP A 18 -13.23 4.92 36.34
N GLY A 19 -13.57 4.59 35.09
CA GLY A 19 -13.46 5.49 33.94
C GLY A 19 -12.03 5.70 33.41
N SER A 20 -11.04 4.97 33.89
CA SER A 20 -9.61 5.07 33.52
C SER A 20 -9.21 4.23 32.29
N PHE A 21 -10.17 3.55 31.65
CA PHE A 21 -9.92 2.72 30.48
C PHE A 21 -9.34 3.50 29.30
N VAL A 22 -8.50 2.82 28.52
CA VAL A 22 -8.04 3.28 27.20
C VAL A 22 -8.62 2.39 26.11
N LEU A 23 -8.97 2.96 24.95
CA LEU A 23 -9.67 2.22 23.90
C LEU A 23 -8.88 1.03 23.34
N SER A 24 -7.55 1.08 23.41
CA SER A 24 -6.67 -0.02 22.99
C SER A 24 -6.83 -1.28 23.84
N ASP A 25 -7.26 -1.14 25.11
CA ASP A 25 -7.56 -2.27 26.01
C ASP A 25 -8.75 -3.11 25.50
N PHE A 26 -9.61 -2.52 24.67
CA PHE A 26 -10.76 -3.20 24.08
C PHE A 26 -10.50 -3.77 22.69
N SER A 27 -9.26 -3.85 22.22
CA SER A 27 -8.94 -4.64 21.03
C SER A 27 -9.15 -6.14 21.30
N ILE A 28 -9.45 -6.94 20.28
CA ILE A 28 -9.60 -8.40 20.45
C ILE A 28 -8.37 -9.04 21.05
N ASP A 29 -7.19 -8.57 20.68
CA ASP A 29 -5.93 -9.15 21.13
C ASP A 29 -5.75 -9.01 22.64
N ARG A 30 -6.27 -7.92 23.24
CA ARG A 30 -6.19 -7.67 24.69
C ARG A 30 -7.41 -8.14 25.47
N CYS A 31 -8.58 -8.06 24.85
CA CYS A 31 -9.87 -8.43 25.44
C CYS A 31 -10.71 -9.17 24.40
N PRO A 32 -10.55 -10.49 24.22
CA PRO A 32 -11.27 -11.23 23.17
C PRO A 32 -12.78 -11.18 23.37
N LYS A 33 -13.27 -11.19 24.61
CA LYS A 33 -14.69 -11.09 24.90
C LYS A 33 -14.88 -10.44 26.26
N LEU A 34 -15.74 -9.42 26.32
CA LEU A 34 -16.19 -8.82 27.57
C LEU A 34 -17.67 -9.16 27.76
N GLU A 35 -17.96 -9.95 28.80
CA GLU A 35 -19.34 -10.22 29.19
C GLU A 35 -19.93 -8.96 29.83
N THR A 36 -20.90 -8.36 29.15
CA THR A 36 -21.49 -7.08 29.56
C THR A 36 -22.39 -7.19 30.79
N GLY A 37 -22.63 -8.40 31.31
CA GLY A 37 -23.43 -8.63 32.52
C GLY A 37 -22.76 -8.11 33.80
N GLU A 38 -21.42 -8.01 33.79
CA GLU A 38 -20.63 -7.60 34.96
C GLU A 38 -20.36 -6.07 35.00
N VAL A 39 -20.72 -5.36 33.93
CA VAL A 39 -20.53 -3.91 33.81
C VAL A 39 -21.90 -3.23 33.71
N SER A 40 -22.07 -2.14 34.46
CA SER A 40 -23.33 -1.39 34.40
C SER A 40 -23.62 -0.88 32.97
N ARG A 41 -24.90 -0.81 32.61
CA ARG A 41 -25.32 -0.30 31.28
C ARG A 41 -24.83 1.12 31.03
N GLU A 42 -24.76 1.97 32.05
CA GLU A 42 -24.30 3.35 31.90
C GLU A 42 -22.78 3.42 31.67
N ALA A 43 -21.99 2.61 32.38
CA ALA A 43 -20.54 2.53 32.14
C ALA A 43 -20.24 1.99 30.73
N LEU A 44 -20.96 0.96 30.27
CA LEU A 44 -20.82 0.48 28.88
C LEU A 44 -21.20 1.55 27.85
N LYS A 45 -22.27 2.31 28.10
CA LYS A 45 -22.67 3.42 27.25
C LYS A 45 -21.60 4.51 27.19
N GLN A 46 -20.88 4.78 28.28
CA GLN A 46 -19.72 5.68 28.29
C GLN A 46 -18.56 5.13 27.47
N VAL A 47 -18.25 3.83 27.59
CA VAL A 47 -17.24 3.16 26.74
C VAL A 47 -17.59 3.32 25.25
N TYR A 48 -18.84 3.03 24.88
CA TYR A 48 -19.28 3.20 23.49
C TYR A 48 -19.29 4.66 23.03
N ALA A 49 -19.63 5.61 23.92
CA ALA A 49 -19.52 7.03 23.62
C ALA A 49 -18.08 7.44 23.32
N ARG A 50 -17.10 6.93 24.08
CA ARG A 50 -15.67 7.15 23.80
C ARG A 50 -15.23 6.54 22.47
N MET A 51 -15.73 5.35 22.11
CA MET A 51 -15.45 4.74 20.80
C MET A 51 -15.98 5.59 19.63
N VAL A 52 -17.21 6.10 19.74
CA VAL A 52 -17.78 7.00 18.73
C VAL A 52 -17.01 8.32 18.67
N GLU A 53 -16.63 8.86 19.82
CA GLU A 53 -15.85 10.11 19.91
C GLU A 53 -14.49 9.98 19.23
N GLU A 54 -13.80 8.84 19.38
CA GLU A 54 -12.55 8.58 18.68
C GLU A 54 -12.74 8.53 17.15
N VAL A 55 -13.84 7.93 16.66
CA VAL A 55 -14.17 7.96 15.22
C VAL A 55 -14.48 9.39 14.76
N PHE A 56 -15.25 10.18 15.52
CA PHE A 56 -15.51 11.57 15.14
C PHE A 56 -14.21 12.36 15.06
N LYS A 57 -13.32 12.18 16.04
CA LYS A 57 -11.99 12.81 16.08
C LYS A 57 -11.13 12.40 14.90
N SER A 58 -11.09 11.12 14.53
CA SER A 58 -10.29 10.64 13.40
C SER A 58 -10.77 11.17 12.05
N PHE A 59 -12.03 11.59 11.97
CA PHE A 59 -12.63 12.24 10.79
C PHE A 59 -12.71 13.77 10.90
N HIS A 60 -12.10 14.38 11.91
CA HIS A 60 -12.15 15.83 12.18
C HIS A 60 -13.57 16.38 12.28
N LEU A 61 -14.49 15.60 12.85
CA LEU A 61 -15.89 15.95 12.98
C LEU A 61 -16.19 16.59 14.34
N ASP A 62 -16.91 17.70 14.32
CA ASP A 62 -17.36 18.35 15.54
C ASP A 62 -18.58 17.62 16.13
N LYS A 63 -18.36 16.99 17.28
CA LYS A 63 -19.40 16.32 18.07
C LYS A 63 -20.53 17.27 18.47
N ALA A 64 -20.25 18.54 18.74
CA ALA A 64 -21.25 19.51 19.15
C ALA A 64 -22.25 19.79 18.02
N GLN A 65 -21.73 19.95 16.80
CA GLN A 65 -22.55 20.18 15.59
C GLN A 65 -23.39 18.95 15.21
N ALA A 66 -22.92 17.74 15.52
CA ALA A 66 -23.58 16.49 15.16
C ALA A 66 -24.11 15.69 16.37
N ILE A 67 -24.52 16.35 17.46
CA ILE A 67 -24.85 15.69 18.73
C ILE A 67 -26.00 14.68 18.63
N ILE A 68 -26.99 14.92 17.76
CA ILE A 68 -28.11 14.00 17.54
C ILE A 68 -27.63 12.74 16.84
N CYS A 69 -26.81 12.88 15.78
CA CYS A 69 -26.20 11.76 15.09
C CYS A 69 -25.26 10.98 16.03
N PHE A 70 -24.43 11.68 16.82
CA PHE A 70 -23.54 11.08 17.82
C PHE A 70 -24.32 10.18 18.79
N ARG A 71 -25.42 10.67 19.38
CA ARG A 71 -26.28 9.88 20.27
C ARG A 71 -26.88 8.65 19.57
N LYS A 72 -27.29 8.77 18.30
CA LYS A 72 -27.76 7.64 17.49
C LYS A 72 -26.64 6.61 17.27
N CYS A 73 -25.41 7.03 16.97
CA CYS A 73 -24.25 6.15 16.83
C CYS A 73 -23.98 5.35 18.12
N VAL A 74 -23.97 6.02 19.28
CA VAL A 74 -23.79 5.36 20.59
C VAL A 74 -24.91 4.36 20.84
N LYS A 75 -26.17 4.73 20.59
CA LYS A 75 -27.33 3.83 20.74
C LYS A 75 -27.22 2.60 19.83
N THR A 76 -26.71 2.76 18.61
CA THR A 76 -26.47 1.66 17.67
C THR A 76 -25.39 0.71 18.21
N LEU A 77 -24.28 1.22 18.75
CA LEU A 77 -23.25 0.38 19.39
C LEU A 77 -23.76 -0.34 20.63
N VAL A 78 -24.50 0.34 21.51
CA VAL A 78 -25.11 -0.28 22.71
C VAL A 78 -25.97 -1.49 22.31
N ARG A 79 -26.75 -1.38 21.23
CA ARG A 79 -27.59 -2.49 20.73
C ARG A 79 -26.79 -3.57 20.01
N GLY A 80 -25.68 -3.21 19.38
CA GLY A 80 -24.82 -4.13 18.64
C GLY A 80 -23.84 -4.92 19.53
N GLU A 81 -23.58 -4.44 20.74
CA GLU A 81 -22.72 -5.06 21.76
C GLU A 81 -21.35 -5.53 21.20
N PRO A 82 -20.57 -4.64 20.55
CA PRO A 82 -19.33 -5.03 19.85
C PRO A 82 -18.26 -5.63 20.78
N LEU A 83 -18.31 -5.35 22.08
CA LEU A 83 -17.38 -5.91 23.07
C LEU A 83 -17.59 -7.42 23.33
N GLN A 84 -18.75 -7.98 22.94
CA GLN A 84 -19.02 -9.42 23.05
C GLN A 84 -18.59 -10.22 21.81
N ALA A 85 -18.25 -9.53 20.70
CA ALA A 85 -17.92 -10.16 19.43
C ALA A 85 -16.41 -10.34 19.28
N THR A 86 -16.02 -11.49 18.70
CA THR A 86 -14.64 -11.78 18.27
C THR A 86 -14.46 -11.75 16.74
N SER A 87 -15.57 -11.87 16.01
CA SER A 87 -15.64 -11.83 14.55
C SER A 87 -16.77 -10.91 14.09
N LEU A 88 -16.68 -10.42 12.85
CA LEU A 88 -17.71 -9.54 12.29
C LEU A 88 -19.06 -10.27 12.15
N SER A 89 -19.07 -11.58 11.94
CA SER A 89 -20.27 -12.42 11.94
C SER A 89 -20.96 -12.52 13.31
N GLU A 90 -20.21 -12.45 14.40
CA GLU A 90 -20.76 -12.50 15.78
C GLU A 90 -21.33 -11.16 16.24
N TYR A 91 -20.98 -10.07 15.56
CA TYR A 91 -21.45 -8.74 15.92
C TYR A 91 -22.97 -8.63 15.73
N LYS A 92 -23.72 -8.42 16.82
CA LYS A 92 -25.20 -8.40 16.79
C LYS A 92 -25.76 -7.31 15.88
N GLY A 93 -25.01 -6.22 15.67
CA GLY A 93 -25.38 -5.16 14.74
C GLY A 93 -25.22 -5.53 13.25
N TRP A 94 -24.52 -6.62 12.93
CA TRP A 94 -24.17 -7.01 11.57
C TRP A 94 -25.39 -7.23 10.68
N LYS A 95 -26.45 -7.87 11.18
CA LYS A 95 -27.69 -8.11 10.41
C LYS A 95 -28.30 -6.82 9.86
N LYS A 96 -28.27 -5.73 10.64
CA LYS A 96 -28.78 -4.42 10.19
C LYS A 96 -27.84 -3.75 9.19
N VAL A 97 -26.53 -3.85 9.42
CA VAL A 97 -25.53 -3.38 8.47
C VAL A 97 -25.72 -4.07 7.12
N LYS A 98 -25.83 -5.41 7.11
CA LYS A 98 -26.07 -6.21 5.89
C LYS A 98 -27.34 -5.78 5.16
N LYS A 99 -28.44 -5.53 5.88
CA LYS A 99 -29.67 -4.99 5.28
C LYS A 99 -29.42 -3.65 4.57
N HIS A 100 -28.78 -2.69 5.23
CA HIS A 100 -28.48 -1.40 4.62
C HIS A 100 -27.52 -1.49 3.44
N LEU A 101 -26.54 -2.40 3.49
CA LEU A 101 -25.63 -2.64 2.37
C LEU A 101 -26.34 -3.23 1.16
N GLN A 102 -27.30 -4.13 1.38
CA GLN A 102 -28.11 -4.70 0.32
C GLN A 102 -28.97 -3.62 -0.38
N THR A 103 -29.69 -2.83 0.40
CA THR A 103 -30.47 -1.69 -0.11
C THR A 103 -29.58 -0.66 -0.81
N ALA A 104 -28.38 -0.40 -0.29
CA ALA A 104 -27.40 0.49 -0.90
C ALA A 104 -26.95 -0.01 -2.29
N ILE A 105 -26.73 -1.32 -2.47
CA ILE A 105 -26.43 -1.90 -3.79
C ILE A 105 -27.63 -1.83 -4.73
N GLU A 106 -28.84 -2.09 -4.24
CA GLU A 106 -30.07 -1.96 -5.04
C GLU A 106 -30.21 -0.53 -5.58
N LEU A 107 -30.05 0.49 -4.73
CA LEU A 107 -30.03 1.89 -5.14
C LEU A 107 -28.92 2.17 -6.15
N GLN A 108 -27.70 1.69 -5.92
CA GLN A 108 -26.60 1.87 -6.88
C GLN A 108 -26.93 1.25 -8.24
N SER A 109 -27.51 0.05 -8.25
CA SER A 109 -27.84 -0.66 -9.50
C SER A 109 -28.93 0.03 -10.32
N GLN A 110 -29.83 0.75 -9.65
CA GLN A 110 -30.92 1.47 -10.31
C GLN A 110 -30.45 2.82 -10.86
N PHE A 111 -29.70 3.59 -10.05
CA PHE A 111 -29.39 4.99 -10.33
C PHE A 111 -27.96 5.24 -10.84
N GLY A 112 -27.05 4.27 -10.74
CA GLY A 112 -25.65 4.43 -11.20
C GLY A 112 -24.82 5.42 -10.37
N HIS A 113 -25.17 5.65 -9.11
CA HIS A 113 -24.49 6.59 -8.22
C HIS A 113 -23.77 5.86 -7.07
N HIS A 114 -22.80 6.52 -6.43
CA HIS A 114 -22.06 5.91 -5.33
C HIS A 114 -22.96 5.78 -4.11
N PRO A 115 -23.18 4.58 -3.56
CA PRO A 115 -24.09 4.45 -2.45
C PRO A 115 -23.39 4.76 -1.12
N CYS A 116 -24.18 5.14 -0.12
CA CYS A 116 -23.77 5.38 1.26
C CYS A 116 -24.82 4.82 2.23
N ILE A 117 -24.37 4.14 3.29
CA ILE A 117 -25.27 3.67 4.36
C ILE A 117 -25.40 4.73 5.47
N PRO A 118 -26.42 4.65 6.33
CA PRO A 118 -26.60 5.61 7.43
C PRO A 118 -25.39 5.70 8.36
N ALA A 119 -25.09 6.92 8.81
CA ALA A 119 -23.95 7.20 9.70
C ALA A 119 -23.88 6.29 10.94
N PRO A 120 -24.96 6.00 11.70
CA PRO A 120 -24.87 5.14 12.87
C PRO A 120 -24.36 3.73 12.56
N HIS A 121 -24.70 3.20 11.38
CA HIS A 121 -24.26 1.90 10.92
C HIS A 121 -22.83 1.95 10.38
N LEU A 122 -22.49 3.00 9.63
CA LEU A 122 -21.14 3.23 9.13
C LEU A 122 -20.12 3.39 10.28
N VAL A 123 -20.43 4.22 11.29
CA VAL A 123 -19.62 4.35 12.52
C VAL A 123 -19.49 3.00 13.20
N SER A 124 -20.57 2.22 13.28
CA SER A 124 -20.50 0.91 13.94
C SER A 124 -19.53 -0.05 13.27
N VAL A 125 -19.48 -0.05 11.92
CA VAL A 125 -18.52 -0.83 11.14
C VAL A 125 -17.09 -0.32 11.38
N ILE A 126 -16.88 1.00 11.36
CA ILE A 126 -15.57 1.59 11.61
C ILE A 126 -15.06 1.23 13.00
N VAL A 127 -15.90 1.34 14.04
CA VAL A 127 -15.53 0.98 15.42
C VAL A 127 -15.13 -0.49 15.52
N VAL A 128 -15.92 -1.41 14.95
CA VAL A 128 -15.62 -2.84 15.07
C VAL A 128 -14.36 -3.24 14.32
N LEU A 129 -14.02 -2.55 13.22
CA LEU A 129 -12.83 -2.84 12.44
C LEU A 129 -11.57 -2.17 13.00
N THR A 130 -11.66 -0.91 13.45
CA THR A 130 -10.47 -0.12 13.83
C THR A 130 -10.13 -0.19 15.30
N ILE A 131 -11.12 -0.06 16.18
CA ILE A 131 -10.93 -0.06 17.64
C ILE A 131 -10.97 -1.48 18.17
N ARG A 132 -12.05 -2.22 17.86
CA ARG A 132 -12.24 -3.60 18.33
C ARG A 132 -11.34 -4.59 17.58
N ARG A 133 -11.01 -4.30 16.31
CA ARG A 133 -10.22 -5.15 15.41
C ARG A 133 -10.83 -6.54 15.20
N LEU A 134 -12.17 -6.58 14.99
CA LEU A 134 -12.90 -7.81 14.67
C LEU A 134 -12.25 -8.57 13.53
N ARG A 135 -12.15 -9.89 13.69
CA ARG A 135 -11.70 -10.79 12.61
C ARG A 135 -12.77 -10.79 11.51
N ILE A 136 -12.31 -10.65 10.27
CA ILE A 136 -13.14 -10.73 9.05
C ILE A 136 -12.95 -12.08 8.33
N ASN A 137 -11.91 -12.83 8.72
CA ASN A 137 -11.33 -13.90 7.92
C ASN A 137 -11.95 -15.27 8.25
N THR A 138 -13.17 -15.51 7.79
CA THR A 138 -13.63 -16.88 7.53
C THR A 138 -14.08 -16.97 6.08
N ASP A 139 -13.72 -18.03 5.37
CA ASP A 139 -14.09 -18.21 3.96
C ASP A 139 -15.61 -18.10 3.76
N ARG A 140 -16.38 -18.65 4.72
CA ARG A 140 -17.84 -18.50 4.79
C ARG A 140 -18.30 -17.05 4.90
N PHE A 141 -17.59 -16.21 5.66
CA PHE A 141 -17.94 -14.80 5.75
C PHE A 141 -17.69 -14.08 4.42
N ALA A 142 -16.61 -14.40 3.71
CA ALA A 142 -16.34 -13.80 2.40
C ALA A 142 -17.47 -14.13 1.42
N GLU A 143 -17.83 -15.41 1.28
CA GLU A 143 -18.90 -15.88 0.38
C GLU A 143 -20.23 -15.17 0.63
N ASP A 144 -20.65 -15.07 1.89
CA ASP A 144 -21.95 -14.50 2.26
C ASP A 144 -22.01 -12.96 2.24
N ASN A 145 -20.86 -12.27 2.11
CA ASN A 145 -20.76 -10.82 2.34
C ASN A 145 -19.98 -10.09 1.24
N GLN A 146 -20.07 -10.54 -0.02
CA GLN A 146 -19.50 -9.86 -1.20
C GLN A 146 -19.91 -8.39 -1.30
N THR A 147 -21.17 -8.05 -1.00
CA THR A 147 -21.69 -6.68 -0.92
C THR A 147 -20.87 -5.79 0.01
N PHE A 148 -20.44 -6.32 1.16
CA PHE A 148 -19.58 -5.60 2.10
C PHE A 148 -18.18 -5.38 1.53
N ALA A 149 -17.56 -6.44 0.97
CA ALA A 149 -16.24 -6.37 0.36
C ALA A 149 -16.20 -5.33 -0.77
N ARG A 150 -17.22 -5.32 -1.63
CA ARG A 150 -17.40 -4.34 -2.70
C ARG A 150 -17.48 -2.91 -2.17
N LEU A 151 -18.42 -2.64 -1.27
CA LEU A 151 -18.70 -1.27 -0.82
C LEU A 151 -17.60 -0.67 0.05
N PHE A 152 -17.03 -1.45 0.99
CA PHE A 152 -15.97 -0.97 1.87
C PHE A 152 -14.57 -1.09 1.27
N GLY A 153 -14.30 -2.15 0.50
CA GLY A 153 -13.00 -2.39 -0.12
C GLY A 153 -12.79 -1.57 -1.38
N HIS A 154 -13.75 -1.61 -2.32
CA HIS A 154 -13.61 -0.98 -3.64
C HIS A 154 -14.22 0.41 -3.70
N CYS A 155 -15.43 0.61 -3.18
CA CYS A 155 -16.10 1.92 -3.19
C CYS A 155 -15.67 2.84 -2.02
N ARG A 156 -14.78 2.37 -1.14
CA ARG A 156 -14.24 3.10 0.01
C ARG A 156 -15.32 3.77 0.86
N MET A 157 -16.47 3.13 1.06
CA MET A 157 -17.67 3.74 1.67
C MET A 157 -17.41 4.47 3.00
N SER A 158 -16.42 4.04 3.79
CA SER A 158 -16.01 4.73 5.02
C SER A 158 -15.60 6.19 4.83
N GLN A 159 -15.12 6.58 3.65
CA GLN A 159 -14.73 7.97 3.34
C GLN A 159 -15.94 8.92 3.33
N TRP A 160 -17.14 8.38 3.17
CA TRP A 160 -18.38 9.14 3.10
C TRP A 160 -19.00 9.42 4.48
N LEU A 161 -18.32 9.04 5.57
CA LEU A 161 -18.81 9.26 6.92
C LEU A 161 -19.15 10.74 7.23
N PRO A 162 -18.32 11.74 6.85
CA PRO A 162 -18.66 13.15 7.07
C PRO A 162 -19.99 13.54 6.41
N ILE A 163 -20.22 13.09 5.17
CA ILE A 163 -21.46 13.35 4.43
C ILE A 163 -22.64 12.63 5.09
N ALA A 164 -22.47 11.35 5.46
CA ALA A 164 -23.50 10.59 6.15
C ALA A 164 -23.90 11.22 7.49
N ILE A 165 -22.96 11.86 8.20
CA ILE A 165 -23.24 12.57 9.45
C ILE A 165 -23.97 13.89 9.17
N LYS A 166 -23.51 14.67 8.18
CA LYS A 166 -24.14 15.95 7.78
C LYS A 166 -25.62 15.78 7.44
N PHE A 167 -25.99 14.70 6.72
CA PHE A 167 -27.36 14.46 6.26
C PHE A 167 -28.14 13.42 7.08
N ASN A 168 -27.62 12.99 8.23
CA ASN A 168 -28.22 11.88 9.01
C ASN A 168 -29.67 12.15 9.45
N GLU A 169 -30.04 13.41 9.69
CA GLU A 169 -31.39 13.76 10.15
C GLU A 169 -32.39 13.72 8.99
N GLN A 170 -31.99 14.23 7.84
CA GLN A 170 -32.80 14.29 6.61
C GLN A 170 -33.02 12.88 6.04
N MET A 171 -32.01 12.02 6.09
CA MET A 171 -32.07 10.66 5.53
C MET A 171 -32.85 9.67 6.40
N CYS A 172 -33.32 10.05 7.59
CA CYS A 172 -34.10 9.19 8.48
C CYS A 172 -33.50 7.80 8.77
N ASN A 173 -32.16 7.66 8.73
CA ASN A 173 -31.45 6.37 8.84
C ASN A 173 -31.72 5.39 7.68
N GLU A 174 -31.95 5.90 6.47
CA GLU A 174 -32.00 5.13 5.23
C GLU A 174 -30.71 5.29 4.39
N PRO A 175 -30.33 4.29 3.58
CA PRO A 175 -29.26 4.43 2.60
C PRO A 175 -29.60 5.48 1.54
N PHE A 176 -28.57 6.10 0.99
CA PHE A 176 -28.70 7.17 0.01
C PHE A 176 -27.55 7.12 -1.00
N LEU A 177 -27.63 7.96 -2.02
CA LEU A 177 -26.67 8.02 -3.12
C LEU A 177 -25.84 9.29 -3.05
N LEU A 178 -24.64 9.22 -3.63
CA LEU A 178 -23.69 10.31 -3.77
C LEU A 178 -23.40 10.49 -5.25
N ARG A 179 -23.57 11.71 -5.73
CA ARG A 179 -23.27 12.09 -7.10
C ARG A 179 -22.21 13.18 -7.11
N THR A 180 -21.10 12.92 -7.77
CA THR A 180 -20.05 13.91 -7.93
C THR A 180 -20.44 14.93 -9.00
N VAL A 181 -20.37 16.21 -8.68
CA VAL A 181 -20.68 17.31 -9.61
C VAL A 181 -19.57 18.36 -9.51
N GLN A 182 -19.06 18.81 -10.67
CA GLN A 182 -18.07 19.88 -10.71
C GLN A 182 -18.71 21.22 -10.29
N GLY A 183 -17.95 22.03 -9.54
CA GLY A 183 -18.38 23.38 -9.14
C GLY A 183 -19.30 23.46 -7.92
N VAL A 184 -19.71 22.33 -7.34
CA VAL A 184 -20.43 22.32 -6.05
C VAL A 184 -19.42 22.62 -4.93
N SER A 185 -19.58 23.72 -4.21
CA SER A 185 -18.71 24.07 -3.07
C SER A 185 -19.14 23.40 -1.76
N GLU A 186 -20.44 23.19 -1.60
CA GLU A 186 -21.03 22.54 -0.43
C GLU A 186 -21.95 21.39 -0.82
N PRO A 187 -21.92 20.27 -0.09
CA PRO A 187 -22.84 19.17 -0.35
C PRO A 187 -24.30 19.61 -0.28
N GLU A 188 -25.09 19.23 -1.28
CA GLU A 188 -26.52 19.54 -1.42
C GLU A 188 -27.34 18.24 -1.51
N LEU A 189 -28.50 18.20 -0.87
CA LEU A 189 -29.40 17.06 -0.89
C LEU A 189 -30.54 17.29 -1.88
N ILE A 190 -30.70 16.38 -2.84
CA ILE A 190 -31.80 16.38 -3.80
C ILE A 190 -32.54 15.04 -3.76
N SER A 191 -33.82 15.07 -4.14
CA SER A 191 -34.60 13.86 -4.45
C SER A 191 -34.49 13.53 -5.93
N GLN A 192 -34.18 12.29 -6.27
CA GLN A 192 -34.17 11.80 -7.65
C GLN A 192 -35.14 10.63 -7.77
N SER A 193 -36.03 10.70 -8.76
CA SER A 193 -36.99 9.64 -9.08
C SER A 193 -36.60 8.95 -10.38
N GLN A 194 -36.76 7.63 -10.43
CA GLN A 194 -36.53 6.81 -11.62
C GLN A 194 -37.58 5.69 -11.67
N GLY A 195 -38.59 5.88 -12.52
CA GLY A 195 -39.79 5.03 -12.50
C GLY A 195 -40.60 5.27 -11.22
N ASP A 196 -40.99 4.18 -10.54
CA ASP A 196 -41.72 4.22 -9.26
C ASP A 196 -40.81 4.32 -8.02
N ASN A 197 -39.50 4.44 -8.23
CA ASN A 197 -38.53 4.48 -7.15
C ASN A 197 -37.99 5.89 -6.94
N ASP A 198 -38.04 6.34 -5.69
CA ASP A 198 -37.44 7.59 -5.22
C ASP A 198 -36.19 7.31 -4.39
N ALA A 199 -35.13 8.08 -4.63
CA ALA A 199 -33.90 8.01 -3.87
C ALA A 199 -33.40 9.40 -3.49
N TRP A 200 -32.80 9.49 -2.31
CA TRP A 200 -32.06 10.67 -1.90
C TRP A 200 -30.65 10.64 -2.50
N VAL A 201 -30.26 11.73 -3.15
CA VAL A 201 -28.95 11.91 -3.76
C VAL A 201 -28.29 13.13 -3.16
N VAL A 202 -27.07 12.97 -2.63
CA VAL A 202 -26.26 14.10 -2.20
C VAL A 202 -25.29 14.45 -3.32
N LEU A 203 -25.41 15.67 -3.82
CA LEU A 203 -24.44 16.25 -4.74
C LEU A 203 -23.20 16.63 -3.94
N ILE A 204 -22.04 16.15 -4.36
CA ILE A 204 -20.76 16.44 -3.71
C ILE A 204 -19.75 16.93 -4.73
N SER A 205 -18.84 17.80 -4.29
CA SER A 205 -17.56 18.01 -4.96
C SER A 205 -16.79 16.69 -4.96
N GLY A 206 -15.95 16.45 -5.97
CA GLY A 206 -15.09 15.26 -6.01
C GLY A 206 -14.35 15.03 -4.68
N PRO A 207 -14.07 13.77 -4.31
CA PRO A 207 -13.43 13.47 -3.05
C PRO A 207 -12.10 14.23 -2.94
N SER A 208 -11.97 15.11 -1.94
CA SER A 208 -10.72 15.81 -1.74
C SER A 208 -9.60 14.79 -1.46
N PRO A 209 -8.49 14.81 -2.21
CA PRO A 209 -7.37 13.88 -1.99
C PRO A 209 -6.75 14.01 -0.59
N SER A 210 -6.99 15.13 0.10
CA SER A 210 -6.54 15.40 1.47
C SER A 210 -7.59 15.10 2.55
N GLY A 211 -8.70 14.43 2.21
CA GLY A 211 -9.77 14.14 3.17
C GLY A 211 -9.30 13.28 4.36
N PRO A 212 -10.03 13.32 5.50
CA PRO A 212 -9.71 12.51 6.67
C PRO A 212 -9.55 11.04 6.28
N ARG A 213 -8.50 10.41 6.81
CA ARG A 213 -8.14 9.05 6.45
C ARG A 213 -9.32 8.12 6.72
N ALA A 214 -9.77 7.46 5.66
CA ALA A 214 -10.70 6.34 5.69
C ALA A 214 -10.18 5.20 6.58
N LEU A 215 -10.86 4.04 6.59
CA LEU A 215 -10.32 2.83 7.22
C LEU A 215 -8.82 2.65 6.90
N PRO A 216 -7.98 2.26 7.89
CA PRO A 216 -6.57 1.98 7.65
C PRO A 216 -6.35 1.11 6.41
N ALA A 217 -5.37 1.43 5.57
CA ALA A 217 -5.14 0.73 4.30
C ALA A 217 -5.06 -0.80 4.47
N GLN A 218 -4.42 -1.28 5.54
CA GLN A 218 -4.33 -2.71 5.85
C GLN A 218 -5.70 -3.38 6.06
N ILE A 219 -6.66 -2.66 6.64
CA ILE A 219 -8.03 -3.16 6.82
C ILE A 219 -8.76 -3.15 5.47
N VAL A 220 -8.58 -2.10 4.67
CA VAL A 220 -9.18 -2.00 3.34
C VAL A 220 -8.68 -3.12 2.42
N GLU A 221 -7.38 -3.41 2.40
CA GLU A 221 -6.82 -4.51 1.61
C GLU A 221 -7.35 -5.87 2.07
N ARG A 222 -7.42 -6.13 3.39
CA ARG A 222 -8.07 -7.34 3.91
C ARG A 222 -9.53 -7.47 3.51
N ILE A 223 -10.26 -6.36 3.41
CA ILE A 223 -11.65 -6.37 2.94
C ILE A 223 -11.72 -6.67 1.44
N LYS A 224 -10.80 -6.12 0.64
CA LYS A 224 -10.72 -6.40 -0.81
C LYS A 224 -10.40 -7.86 -1.09
N GLU A 225 -9.56 -8.49 -0.27
CA GLU A 225 -9.24 -9.92 -0.37
C GLU A 225 -10.48 -10.82 -0.21
N LEU A 226 -11.58 -10.32 0.37
CA LEU A 226 -12.85 -11.05 0.47
C LEU A 226 -13.66 -11.01 -0.83
N ALA A 227 -13.38 -10.07 -1.73
CA ALA A 227 -14.10 -9.96 -2.99
C ALA A 227 -13.67 -11.07 -3.95
N THR A 228 -14.64 -11.80 -4.46
CA THR A 228 -14.41 -12.81 -5.50
C THR A 228 -14.20 -12.13 -6.86
N PRO A 229 -13.24 -12.59 -7.69
CA PRO A 229 -12.92 -11.99 -8.99
C PRO A 229 -14.07 -11.99 -10.01
N MET A 230 -15.14 -12.75 -9.75
CA MET A 230 -16.24 -12.98 -10.70
C MET A 230 -17.44 -12.02 -10.54
N ASP A 231 -17.37 -10.98 -9.70
CA ASP A 231 -18.47 -10.01 -9.61
C ASP A 231 -18.48 -9.11 -10.88
N PRO A 232 -19.46 -9.29 -11.80
CA PRO A 232 -19.51 -8.55 -13.07
C PRO A 232 -19.65 -7.03 -12.87
N TYR A 233 -20.08 -6.59 -11.68
CA TYR A 233 -20.22 -5.18 -11.34
C TYR A 233 -18.92 -4.49 -10.90
N ILE A 234 -17.86 -5.24 -10.56
CA ILE A 234 -16.53 -4.65 -10.33
C ILE A 234 -16.01 -4.01 -11.63
N THR A 235 -16.41 -4.56 -12.78
CA THR A 235 -16.10 -4.02 -14.11
C THR A 235 -16.83 -2.69 -14.40
N ILE A 236 -18.05 -2.53 -13.90
CA ILE A 236 -18.89 -1.33 -14.15
C ILE A 236 -18.37 -0.13 -13.34
N GLY A 237 -17.99 -0.33 -12.07
CA GLY A 237 -17.38 0.74 -11.26
C GLY A 237 -15.99 1.19 -11.76
N ARG A 238 -15.32 0.38 -12.57
CA ARG A 238 -14.07 0.74 -13.25
C ARG A 238 -14.31 1.53 -14.55
N ASN A 239 -15.48 1.34 -15.18
CA ASN A 239 -15.83 1.96 -16.46
C ASN A 239 -16.68 3.24 -16.31
N GLU A 240 -17.41 3.45 -15.21
CA GLU A 240 -18.18 4.70 -14.97
C GLU A 240 -17.31 5.89 -14.54
N ILE A 241 -16.08 5.66 -14.09
CA ILE A 241 -15.06 6.72 -14.01
C ILE A 241 -14.58 7.12 -15.43
N ALA A 242 -14.85 6.30 -16.45
CA ALA A 242 -14.39 6.50 -17.82
C ALA A 242 -15.50 6.81 -18.86
N ALA A 243 -16.78 6.80 -18.50
CA ALA A 243 -17.89 6.78 -19.48
C ALA A 243 -18.84 7.99 -19.46
N THR A 244 -18.51 9.07 -18.76
CA THR A 244 -19.17 10.37 -18.94
C THR A 244 -18.10 11.43 -19.13
N ASP A 245 -17.65 11.60 -20.39
CA ASP A 245 -17.22 12.87 -20.98
C ASP A 245 -16.91 12.67 -22.47
N SER A 246 -17.96 12.67 -23.27
CA SER A 246 -17.86 12.99 -24.69
C SER A 246 -17.82 14.52 -24.81
N SER A 247 -16.70 15.02 -25.34
CA SER A 247 -16.41 16.41 -25.75
C SER A 247 -16.22 17.46 -24.64
N ASN A 248 -15.02 17.52 -24.04
CA ASN A 248 -14.00 18.55 -24.28
C ASN A 248 -12.98 18.63 -23.13
N SER A 249 -11.69 18.47 -23.48
CA SER A 249 -10.48 18.66 -22.67
C SER A 249 -10.47 18.04 -21.27
N GLY A 250 -10.33 16.72 -21.20
CA GLY A 250 -10.06 16.01 -19.95
C GLY A 250 -8.68 16.36 -19.39
N GLY A 251 -8.65 16.95 -18.20
CA GLY A 251 -7.46 17.04 -17.36
C GLY A 251 -7.24 15.68 -16.69
N ASP A 252 -6.24 14.95 -17.14
CA ASP A 252 -5.80 13.70 -16.53
C ASP A 252 -5.24 13.96 -15.12
N GLU A 253 -5.95 13.50 -14.08
CA GLU A 253 -5.47 13.58 -12.70
C GLU A 253 -4.28 12.64 -12.48
N SER A 254 -3.17 13.20 -12.00
CA SER A 254 -1.97 12.49 -11.56
C SER A 254 -2.24 11.75 -10.25
N ILE A 255 -1.67 10.55 -10.09
CA ILE A 255 -1.72 9.82 -8.82
C ILE A 255 -0.60 10.33 -7.93
N ASN A 256 -0.95 10.89 -6.77
CA ASN A 256 0.05 11.20 -5.74
C ASN A 256 0.53 9.92 -5.05
N VAL A 257 1.78 9.55 -5.31
CA VAL A 257 2.48 8.47 -4.62
C VAL A 257 3.22 9.05 -3.42
N ILE A 258 2.84 8.58 -2.24
CA ILE A 258 3.48 8.95 -0.97
C ILE A 258 4.40 7.81 -0.55
N MET A 259 5.71 8.03 -0.64
CA MET A 259 6.72 7.12 -0.10
C MET A 259 7.20 7.65 1.24
N ALA A 260 7.03 6.86 2.30
CA ALA A 260 7.58 7.19 3.61
C ALA A 260 8.73 6.22 3.94
N THR A 261 9.82 6.75 4.48
CA THR A 261 10.94 5.97 5.03
C THR A 261 11.20 6.47 6.44
N THR A 262 11.22 5.57 7.41
CA THR A 262 11.60 5.91 8.79
C THR A 262 13.08 5.62 9.04
N ARG A 263 13.67 6.32 10.00
CA ARG A 263 15.04 6.10 10.46
C ARG A 263 15.27 4.65 10.89
N ALA A 264 14.33 4.09 11.65
CA ALA A 264 14.41 2.71 12.12
C ALA A 264 14.46 1.69 10.97
N GLU A 265 13.61 1.83 9.95
CA GLU A 265 13.60 0.95 8.78
C GLU A 265 14.89 1.09 7.96
N ALA A 266 15.36 2.32 7.75
CA ALA A 266 16.58 2.57 7.00
C ALA A 266 17.82 2.02 7.73
N LEU A 267 17.91 2.17 9.05
CA LEU A 267 19.00 1.59 9.85
C LEU A 267 18.93 0.06 9.88
N GLN A 268 17.72 -0.51 10.05
CA GLN A 268 17.53 -1.95 10.09
C GLN A 268 17.92 -2.62 8.76
N SER A 269 17.53 -2.02 7.63
CA SER A 269 17.86 -2.54 6.30
C SER A 269 19.36 -2.44 5.97
N ALA A 270 20.08 -1.54 6.63
CA ALA A 270 21.50 -1.29 6.41
C ALA A 270 22.42 -1.95 7.44
N ALA A 271 21.86 -2.58 8.47
CA ALA A 271 22.60 -2.97 9.67
C ALA A 271 23.84 -3.83 9.36
N GLU A 272 23.73 -4.78 8.43
CA GLU A 272 24.84 -5.64 8.01
C GLU A 272 25.97 -4.85 7.33
N VAL A 273 25.61 -3.87 6.51
CA VAL A 273 26.55 -3.15 5.64
C VAL A 273 27.19 -1.98 6.38
N LEU A 274 26.40 -1.22 7.14
CA LEU A 274 26.90 -0.14 8.01
C LEU A 274 27.80 -0.69 9.11
N GLY A 275 27.51 -1.87 9.65
CA GLY A 275 28.36 -2.51 10.66
C GLY A 275 29.77 -2.83 10.15
N LYS A 276 29.95 -3.01 8.84
CA LYS A 276 31.23 -3.36 8.19
C LYS A 276 32.00 -2.15 7.65
N LEU A 277 31.37 -0.97 7.65
CA LEU A 277 31.91 0.23 7.05
C LEU A 277 33.13 0.74 7.85
N GLY A 278 34.28 0.84 7.19
CA GLY A 278 35.53 1.28 7.83
C GLY A 278 36.14 0.27 8.81
N GLN A 279 35.63 -0.97 8.86
CA GLN A 279 36.23 -2.01 9.70
C GLN A 279 37.54 -2.55 9.09
N PRO A 280 38.64 -2.63 9.86
CA PRO A 280 39.89 -3.21 9.38
C PRO A 280 39.72 -4.70 9.08
N GLY A 281 40.30 -5.17 7.97
CA GLY A 281 40.22 -6.56 7.53
C GLY A 281 38.94 -6.93 6.77
N VAL A 282 37.98 -6.01 6.63
CA VAL A 282 36.85 -6.18 5.70
C VAL A 282 37.20 -5.54 4.36
N PRO A 283 37.16 -6.27 3.23
CA PRO A 283 37.35 -5.68 1.90
C PRO A 283 36.25 -4.66 1.63
N GLN A 284 36.61 -3.37 1.63
CA GLN A 284 35.63 -2.30 1.50
C GLN A 284 35.01 -2.26 0.09
N GLU A 285 35.75 -2.72 -0.91
CA GLU A 285 35.31 -2.85 -2.31
C GLU A 285 34.08 -3.76 -2.44
N ASP A 286 34.01 -4.84 -1.66
CA ASP A 286 32.88 -5.79 -1.65
C ASP A 286 31.58 -5.15 -1.12
N LEU A 287 31.70 -4.09 -0.30
CA LEU A 287 30.55 -3.37 0.22
C LEU A 287 29.93 -2.44 -0.83
N LYS A 288 30.66 -2.11 -1.90
CA LYS A 288 30.23 -1.09 -2.87
C LYS A 288 28.90 -1.40 -3.49
N LEU A 289 28.70 -2.61 -4.00
CA LEU A 289 27.45 -2.99 -4.64
C LEU A 289 26.27 -2.93 -3.64
N LYS A 290 26.46 -3.46 -2.44
CA LYS A 290 25.43 -3.47 -1.39
C LYS A 290 25.06 -2.04 -0.94
N LEU A 291 26.06 -1.18 -0.73
CA LEU A 291 25.85 0.22 -0.40
C LEU A 291 25.22 1.00 -1.54
N ASP A 292 25.65 0.79 -2.78
CA ASP A 292 25.08 1.46 -3.95
C ASP A 292 23.62 1.11 -4.20
N ILE A 293 23.20 -0.12 -3.86
CA ILE A 293 21.80 -0.55 -3.93
C ILE A 293 21.00 0.05 -2.78
N TRP A 294 21.58 0.10 -1.57
CA TRP A 294 20.89 0.58 -0.39
C TRP A 294 20.80 2.12 -0.32
N LEU A 295 21.83 2.83 -0.77
CA LEU A 295 21.89 4.28 -0.73
C LEU A 295 20.78 4.86 -1.62
N SER A 296 19.98 5.71 -1.02
CA SER A 296 18.91 6.45 -1.68
C SER A 296 18.72 7.78 -0.97
N GLN A 297 18.10 8.75 -1.63
CA GLN A 297 17.79 10.03 -1.00
C GLN A 297 16.92 9.86 0.25
N SER A 298 15.98 8.92 0.25
CA SER A 298 15.10 8.66 1.39
C SER A 298 15.88 8.15 2.59
N ASN A 299 16.74 7.15 2.39
CA ASN A 299 17.57 6.57 3.43
C ASN A 299 18.55 7.60 3.97
N ILE A 300 19.27 8.31 3.09
CA ILE A 300 20.24 9.33 3.50
C ILE A 300 19.56 10.39 4.38
N ARG A 301 18.39 10.90 4.01
CA ARG A 301 17.74 12.00 4.76
C ARG A 301 17.27 11.62 6.17
N VAL A 302 17.00 10.36 6.46
CA VAL A 302 16.62 9.92 7.81
C VAL A 302 17.80 9.40 8.63
N MET A 303 18.98 9.26 8.03
CA MET A 303 20.17 8.77 8.74
C MET A 303 20.66 9.78 9.79
N PRO A 304 21.09 9.30 10.97
CA PRO A 304 21.81 10.12 11.92
C PRO A 304 23.08 10.74 11.31
N ARG A 305 23.43 11.94 11.76
CA ARG A 305 24.60 12.70 11.25
C ARG A 305 25.91 11.90 11.27
N HIS A 306 26.17 11.13 12.32
CA HIS A 306 27.40 10.36 12.43
C HIS A 306 27.50 9.26 11.36
N ILE A 307 26.38 8.61 11.02
CA ILE A 307 26.32 7.63 9.92
C ILE A 307 26.55 8.30 8.57
N LYS A 308 25.97 9.50 8.35
CA LYS A 308 26.20 10.27 7.12
C LYS A 308 27.66 10.68 6.94
N ASN A 309 28.35 11.06 8.01
CA ASN A 309 29.76 11.39 7.95
C ASN A 309 30.59 10.16 7.55
N ALA A 310 30.37 9.02 8.21
CA ALA A 310 31.06 7.77 7.87
C ALA A 310 30.79 7.35 6.42
N LEU A 311 29.52 7.39 5.99
CA LEU A 311 29.15 7.14 4.59
C LEU A 311 29.80 8.13 3.63
N SER A 312 29.89 9.41 3.98
CA SER A 312 30.51 10.43 3.14
C SER A 312 32.02 10.21 2.99
N GLU A 313 32.70 9.73 4.03
CA GLU A 313 34.13 9.41 3.96
C GLU A 313 34.33 8.19 3.07
N TRP A 314 33.59 7.12 3.33
CA TRP A 314 33.63 5.90 2.53
C TRP A 314 33.28 6.17 1.05
N CYS A 315 32.25 6.97 0.78
CA CYS A 315 31.83 7.27 -0.59
C CYS A 315 32.87 8.08 -1.40
N LYS A 316 33.82 8.78 -0.77
CA LYS A 316 34.87 9.49 -1.52
C LYS A 316 35.73 8.54 -2.32
N ASP A 317 36.01 7.37 -1.74
CA ASP A 317 36.94 6.41 -2.31
C ASP A 317 36.22 5.39 -3.20
N TYR A 318 34.97 5.01 -2.84
CA TYR A 318 34.29 3.88 -3.47
C TYR A 318 33.01 4.24 -4.25
N SER A 319 32.31 5.34 -3.95
CA SER A 319 31.11 5.76 -4.70
C SER A 319 30.88 7.28 -4.70
N PRO A 320 31.72 8.05 -5.43
CA PRO A 320 31.74 9.52 -5.34
C PRO A 320 30.41 10.20 -5.67
N ARG A 321 29.57 9.56 -6.49
CA ARG A 321 28.27 10.06 -6.91
C ARG A 321 27.30 10.38 -5.75
N TRP A 322 27.46 9.72 -4.60
CA TRP A 322 26.60 9.96 -3.44
C TRP A 322 27.11 11.10 -2.55
N CYS A 323 28.37 11.51 -2.68
CA CYS A 323 28.98 12.49 -1.79
C CYS A 323 28.25 13.84 -1.78
N GLU A 324 27.80 14.30 -2.95
CA GLU A 324 27.06 15.57 -3.06
C GLU A 324 25.71 15.50 -2.33
N LEU A 325 24.95 14.42 -2.55
CA LEU A 325 23.67 14.21 -1.90
C LEU A 325 23.83 14.09 -0.38
N ILE A 326 24.79 13.30 0.10
CA ILE A 326 25.06 13.15 1.53
C ILE A 326 25.42 14.51 2.14
N ARG A 327 26.32 15.27 1.49
CA ARG A 327 26.72 16.62 1.94
C ARG A 327 25.53 17.56 2.05
N SER A 328 24.65 17.57 1.05
CA SER A 328 23.43 18.40 1.05
C SER A 328 22.43 18.01 2.15
N CYS A 329 22.52 16.78 2.67
CA CYS A 329 21.62 16.24 3.68
C CYS A 329 22.28 16.09 5.06
N LEU A 330 23.50 16.60 5.28
CA LEU A 330 24.27 16.36 6.52
C LEU A 330 23.52 16.77 7.79
N ASP A 331 22.83 17.92 7.74
CA ASP A 331 22.09 18.46 8.88
C ASP A 331 20.61 18.01 8.93
N ASP A 332 20.17 17.16 8.00
CA ASP A 332 18.77 16.67 7.94
C ASP A 332 18.52 15.53 8.92
N ASP A 333 18.13 15.79 10.17
CA ASP A 333 17.97 14.73 11.20
C ASP A 333 16.51 14.30 11.42
N ARG A 334 15.77 14.06 10.33
CA ARG A 334 14.36 13.66 10.40
C ARG A 334 14.22 12.21 10.87
N GLU A 335 13.23 11.96 11.72
CA GLU A 335 12.82 10.60 12.07
C GLU A 335 12.13 9.89 10.89
N THR A 336 11.42 10.65 10.07
CA THR A 336 10.67 10.15 8.91
C THR A 336 10.86 11.10 7.74
N TRP A 337 11.15 10.56 6.56
CA TRP A 337 11.13 11.29 5.30
C TRP A 337 9.96 10.82 4.44
N ILE A 338 9.24 11.77 3.85
CA ILE A 338 8.09 11.52 3.00
C ILE A 338 8.37 12.18 1.64
N LEU A 339 8.32 11.39 0.57
CA LEU A 339 8.25 11.89 -0.79
C LEU A 339 6.83 11.77 -1.28
N GLU A 340 6.23 12.90 -1.59
CA GLU A 340 5.00 12.96 -2.37
C GLU A 340 5.41 13.24 -3.81
N ARG A 341 5.11 12.32 -4.72
CA ARG A 341 5.38 12.49 -6.15
C ARG A 341 4.13 12.13 -6.95
N GLU A 342 3.75 13.05 -7.82
CA GLU A 342 2.72 12.81 -8.83
C GLU A 342 3.25 11.83 -9.90
N VAL A 343 2.59 10.69 -10.02
CA VAL A 343 2.83 9.68 -11.05
C VAL A 343 1.71 9.80 -12.09
N PRO A 344 2.04 9.98 -13.38
CA PRO A 344 1.04 10.06 -14.43
C PRO A 344 0.18 8.79 -14.50
N THR A 345 -1.14 8.97 -14.64
CA THR A 345 -2.10 7.91 -14.95
C THR A 345 -1.97 7.43 -16.40
N ALA A 346 -2.53 6.25 -16.69
CA ALA A 346 -2.36 5.53 -17.95
C ALA A 346 -2.77 6.33 -19.21
N SER A 347 -3.68 7.28 -19.07
CA SER A 347 -4.19 8.16 -20.14
C SER A 347 -3.18 9.25 -20.56
N ASN A 348 -2.26 9.66 -19.68
CA ASN A 348 -1.18 10.60 -19.96
C ASN A 348 0.04 9.95 -20.64
N LEU A 349 0.05 8.62 -20.74
CA LEU A 349 1.06 7.87 -21.48
C LEU A 349 0.64 7.71 -22.93
N SER A 350 0.24 8.79 -23.61
CA SER A 350 0.16 8.77 -25.06
C SER A 350 1.52 8.31 -25.58
N ILE A 351 1.55 7.23 -26.35
CA ILE A 351 2.73 6.87 -27.13
C ILE A 351 2.91 8.07 -28.05
N GLY A 352 3.77 9.01 -27.64
CA GLY A 352 4.13 10.12 -28.50
C GLY A 352 4.57 9.50 -29.82
N LYS A 353 4.32 10.17 -30.94
CA LYS A 353 4.71 9.67 -32.27
C LYS A 353 6.22 9.40 -32.44
N GLY A 354 7.03 9.52 -31.38
CA GLY A 354 8.40 9.04 -31.32
C GLY A 354 8.44 7.51 -31.43
N GLY A 355 9.33 7.01 -32.30
CA GLY A 355 9.48 5.58 -32.57
C GLY A 355 9.88 4.75 -31.35
N GLY A 356 10.12 3.45 -31.56
CA GLY A 356 10.34 2.46 -30.51
C GLY A 356 11.37 2.81 -29.42
N SER A 357 12.31 3.73 -29.65
CA SER A 357 13.25 4.20 -28.63
C SER A 357 12.60 5.01 -27.50
N ASP A 358 11.62 5.86 -27.80
CA ASP A 358 10.92 6.65 -26.79
C ASP A 358 9.94 5.79 -25.99
N PHE A 359 9.37 4.77 -26.65
CA PHE A 359 8.62 3.70 -26.01
C PHE A 359 9.50 3.00 -24.96
N LEU A 360 10.65 2.45 -25.36
CA LEU A 360 11.56 1.74 -24.45
C LEU A 360 12.06 2.63 -23.31
N ARG A 361 12.47 3.88 -23.58
CA ARG A 361 12.93 4.82 -22.54
C ARG A 361 11.88 5.08 -21.46
N ARG A 362 10.60 5.10 -21.84
CA ARG A 362 9.47 5.33 -20.91
C ARG A 362 9.23 4.10 -20.03
N TYR A 363 9.31 2.90 -20.59
CA TYR A 363 9.15 1.66 -19.83
C TYR A 363 10.36 1.33 -18.97
N SER A 364 11.58 1.66 -19.40
CA SER A 364 12.77 1.57 -18.54
C SER A 364 12.64 2.47 -17.31
N ARG A 365 11.99 3.64 -17.44
CA ARG A 365 11.70 4.53 -16.30
C ARG A 365 10.68 3.90 -15.34
N LEU A 366 9.58 3.35 -15.88
CA LEU A 366 8.57 2.67 -15.07
C LEU A 366 9.12 1.40 -14.38
N ALA A 367 9.98 0.64 -15.05
CA ALA A 367 10.66 -0.51 -14.46
C ALA A 367 11.61 -0.09 -13.34
N LYS A 368 12.34 1.02 -13.53
CA LYS A 368 13.20 1.60 -12.49
C LYS A 368 12.38 2.06 -11.28
N GLU A 369 11.24 2.72 -11.50
CA GLU A 369 10.32 3.13 -10.44
C GLU A 369 9.74 1.92 -9.69
N ALA A 370 9.37 0.86 -10.42
CA ALA A 370 8.91 -0.39 -9.81
C ALA A 370 10.01 -1.03 -8.94
N PHE A 371 11.25 -0.97 -9.40
CA PHE A 371 12.40 -1.49 -8.67
C PHE A 371 12.67 -0.70 -7.39
N GLU A 372 12.61 0.64 -7.45
CA GLU A 372 12.72 1.53 -6.28
C GLU A 372 11.61 1.27 -5.25
N LEU A 373 10.43 0.83 -5.71
CA LEU A 373 9.29 0.48 -4.86
C LEU A 373 9.33 -0.95 -4.32
N LYS A 374 10.22 -1.83 -4.80
CA LYS A 374 10.19 -3.27 -4.46
C LYS A 374 10.27 -3.54 -2.96
N SER A 375 11.05 -2.74 -2.24
CA SER A 375 11.28 -2.90 -0.80
C SER A 375 10.25 -2.17 0.07
N SER A 376 9.73 -1.02 -0.40
CA SER A 376 8.82 -0.15 0.34
C SER A 376 7.34 -0.43 0.06
N ASN A 377 7.01 -0.87 -1.16
CA ASN A 377 5.66 -1.18 -1.61
C ASN A 377 5.68 -2.32 -2.66
N PRO A 378 5.88 -3.58 -2.23
CA PRO A 378 6.04 -4.73 -3.14
C PRO A 378 4.78 -5.05 -3.97
N ALA A 379 3.61 -4.59 -3.55
CA ALA A 379 2.37 -4.77 -4.32
C ALA A 379 2.31 -3.81 -5.52
N GLU A 380 2.67 -2.54 -5.32
CA GLU A 380 2.70 -1.56 -6.40
C GLU A 380 3.89 -1.79 -7.34
N ALA A 381 5.04 -2.18 -6.82
CA ALA A 381 6.18 -2.65 -7.61
C ALA A 381 5.77 -3.78 -8.57
N ARG A 382 5.04 -4.78 -8.07
CA ARG A 382 4.50 -5.87 -8.91
C ARG A 382 3.55 -5.35 -9.99
N ARG A 383 2.60 -4.46 -9.65
CA ARG A 383 1.67 -3.87 -10.62
C ARG A 383 2.38 -3.06 -11.71
N LEU A 384 3.42 -2.31 -11.36
CA LEU A 384 4.21 -1.55 -12.33
C LEU A 384 5.01 -2.48 -13.23
N MET A 385 5.61 -3.55 -12.68
CA MET A 385 6.31 -4.58 -13.47
C MET A 385 5.37 -5.34 -14.40
N ASP A 386 4.19 -5.76 -13.91
CA ASP A 386 3.16 -6.40 -14.73
C ASP A 386 2.71 -5.48 -15.86
N ARG A 387 2.64 -4.17 -15.61
CA ARG A 387 2.31 -3.16 -16.62
C ARG A 387 3.42 -3.00 -17.65
N VAL A 388 4.69 -2.95 -17.23
CA VAL A 388 5.84 -2.92 -18.13
C VAL A 388 5.82 -4.14 -19.04
N TYR A 389 5.66 -5.33 -18.45
CA TYR A 389 5.61 -6.60 -19.16
C TYR A 389 4.47 -6.66 -20.19
N ASN A 390 3.24 -6.37 -19.77
CA ASN A 390 2.08 -6.43 -20.65
C ASN A 390 2.19 -5.44 -21.84
N ASN A 391 2.74 -4.26 -21.62
CA ASN A 391 2.89 -3.27 -22.69
C ASN A 391 4.04 -3.59 -23.65
N ILE A 392 5.17 -4.10 -23.15
CA ILE A 392 6.25 -4.62 -24.01
C ILE A 392 5.70 -5.75 -24.90
N ARG A 393 4.88 -6.64 -24.32
CA ARG A 393 4.20 -7.72 -25.06
C ARG A 393 3.25 -7.19 -26.13
N LEU A 394 2.45 -6.16 -25.82
CA LEU A 394 1.52 -5.53 -26.77
C LEU A 394 2.25 -4.76 -27.88
N PHE A 395 3.36 -4.10 -27.56
CA PHE A 395 4.22 -3.46 -28.56
C PHE A 395 4.83 -4.49 -29.51
N ALA A 396 5.31 -5.61 -28.96
CA ALA A 396 5.83 -6.72 -29.76
C ALA A 396 4.77 -7.36 -30.67
N ALA A 397 3.49 -7.35 -30.27
CA ALA A 397 2.39 -7.90 -31.05
C ALA A 397 1.90 -6.99 -32.19
N ASN A 398 2.14 -5.67 -32.11
CA ASN A 398 1.61 -4.70 -33.07
C ASN A 398 2.60 -4.28 -34.18
N GLU A 399 3.91 -4.45 -34.00
CA GLU A 399 4.89 -4.14 -35.03
C GLU A 399 5.27 -5.37 -35.88
N ASN A 400 4.63 -5.50 -37.05
CA ASN A 400 5.16 -6.31 -38.15
C ASN A 400 6.39 -5.62 -38.74
N GLN A 401 7.57 -5.80 -38.15
CA GLN A 401 8.84 -5.73 -38.88
C GLN A 401 9.95 -6.40 -38.06
N VAL A 402 10.45 -7.52 -38.60
CA VAL A 402 11.71 -8.28 -38.43
C VAL A 402 12.67 -7.92 -37.28
N ARG A 403 12.90 -6.64 -36.93
CA ARG A 403 13.69 -6.22 -35.76
C ARG A 403 13.07 -6.55 -34.42
N VAL A 404 11.73 -6.59 -34.34
CA VAL A 404 11.02 -6.98 -33.11
C VAL A 404 11.16 -8.46 -32.84
N ARG A 405 11.30 -9.30 -33.87
CA ARG A 405 11.50 -10.75 -33.71
C ARG A 405 12.88 -11.05 -33.14
N GLU A 406 13.91 -10.36 -33.60
CA GLU A 406 15.28 -10.45 -33.07
C GLU A 406 15.34 -9.93 -31.62
N SER A 407 14.63 -8.83 -31.31
CA SER A 407 14.52 -8.32 -29.94
C SER A 407 13.63 -9.18 -29.02
N ALA A 408 12.60 -9.84 -29.56
CA ALA A 408 11.75 -10.77 -28.83
C ALA A 408 12.43 -12.13 -28.61
N GLU A 409 13.23 -12.61 -29.56
CA GLU A 409 14.11 -13.76 -29.40
C GLU A 409 15.21 -13.44 -28.39
N ASN A 410 15.78 -12.22 -28.41
CA ASN A 410 16.70 -11.75 -27.36
C ASN A 410 16.02 -11.61 -25.99
N CYS A 411 14.77 -11.16 -25.92
CA CYS A 411 13.99 -11.09 -24.68
C CYS A 411 13.59 -12.47 -24.16
N LEU A 412 13.21 -13.41 -25.04
CA LEU A 412 12.96 -14.81 -24.67
C LEU A 412 14.24 -15.50 -24.21
N GLN A 413 15.36 -15.25 -24.90
CA GLN A 413 16.68 -15.70 -24.47
C GLN A 413 17.04 -15.08 -23.12
N THR A 414 16.76 -13.79 -22.91
CA THR A 414 16.95 -13.09 -21.62
C THR A 414 16.06 -13.67 -20.52
N GLU A 415 14.82 -14.05 -20.82
CA GLU A 415 13.89 -14.66 -19.87
C GLU A 415 14.29 -16.10 -19.51
N GLU A 416 14.71 -16.89 -20.50
CA GLU A 416 15.30 -18.21 -20.26
C GLU A 416 16.60 -18.11 -19.49
N ASP A 417 17.46 -17.14 -19.80
CA ASP A 417 18.70 -16.88 -19.09
C ASP A 417 18.43 -16.41 -17.66
N MET A 418 17.45 -15.54 -17.43
CA MET A 418 17.02 -15.11 -16.10
C MET A 418 16.39 -16.25 -15.29
N ALA A 419 15.61 -17.13 -15.93
CA ALA A 419 15.05 -18.31 -15.28
C ALA A 419 16.14 -19.36 -14.95
N ARG A 420 17.14 -19.52 -15.84
CA ARG A 420 18.32 -20.37 -15.60
C ARG A 420 19.21 -19.78 -14.52
N ILE A 421 19.42 -18.46 -14.49
CA ILE A 421 20.12 -17.74 -13.42
C ILE A 421 19.38 -17.92 -12.10
N ALA A 422 18.06 -17.74 -12.06
CA ALA A 422 17.26 -17.93 -10.85
C ALA A 422 17.38 -19.37 -10.32
N THR A 423 17.32 -20.36 -11.22
CA THR A 423 17.48 -21.78 -10.87
C THR A 423 18.90 -22.11 -10.40
N ALA A 424 19.92 -21.58 -11.06
CA ALA A 424 21.33 -21.78 -10.70
C ALA A 424 21.67 -21.09 -9.37
N VAL A 425 21.14 -19.88 -9.13
CA VAL A 425 21.24 -19.18 -7.84
C VAL A 425 20.56 -20.00 -6.74
N GLU A 426 19.39 -20.57 -6.99
CA GLU A 426 18.69 -21.44 -6.04
C GLU A 426 19.51 -22.70 -5.73
N GLN A 427 20.14 -23.32 -6.73
CA GLN A 427 21.03 -24.47 -6.57
C GLN A 427 22.33 -24.14 -5.82
N ILE A 428 22.95 -22.99 -6.08
CA ILE A 428 24.14 -22.48 -5.37
C ILE A 428 23.81 -22.13 -3.91
N THR A 429 22.59 -21.67 -3.64
CA THR A 429 22.12 -21.42 -2.27
C THR A 429 21.76 -22.67 -1.48
N THR A 430 21.67 -23.84 -2.13
CA THR A 430 21.58 -25.13 -1.44
C THR A 430 22.99 -25.69 -1.13
N PRO A 431 23.23 -26.28 0.05
CA PRO A 431 24.58 -26.59 0.53
C PRO A 431 25.38 -27.64 -0.28
N LEU A 432 24.79 -28.24 -1.32
CA LEU A 432 25.34 -29.41 -2.02
C LEU A 432 26.08 -29.10 -3.33
N HIS A 433 25.93 -27.91 -3.94
CA HIS A 433 26.58 -27.60 -5.21
C HIS A 433 27.20 -26.20 -5.21
N ASN A 434 28.49 -26.15 -4.87
CA ASN A 434 29.34 -24.96 -4.99
C ASN A 434 30.60 -25.29 -5.79
N SER A 435 30.45 -25.63 -7.08
CA SER A 435 31.62 -25.64 -7.94
C SER A 435 31.91 -24.20 -8.39
N LYS A 436 33.19 -23.81 -8.33
CA LYS A 436 33.66 -22.46 -8.70
C LYS A 436 33.23 -22.06 -10.12
N THR A 437 33.13 -23.05 -11.02
CA THR A 437 32.68 -22.92 -12.41
C THR A 437 31.22 -22.44 -12.53
N ASP A 438 30.33 -22.92 -11.66
CA ASP A 438 28.90 -22.57 -11.71
C ASP A 438 28.67 -21.12 -11.27
N VAL A 439 29.43 -20.67 -10.27
CA VAL A 439 29.39 -19.28 -9.78
C VAL A 439 29.96 -18.31 -10.81
N THR A 440 31.09 -18.64 -11.45
CA THR A 440 31.71 -17.81 -12.49
C THR A 440 30.81 -17.70 -13.74
N TRP A 441 30.14 -18.78 -14.11
CA TRP A 441 29.21 -18.80 -15.24
C TRP A 441 27.97 -17.90 -15.01
N VAL A 442 27.33 -18.01 -13.84
CA VAL A 442 26.18 -17.16 -13.46
C VAL A 442 26.59 -15.68 -13.38
N TRP A 443 27.81 -15.39 -12.95
CA TRP A 443 28.35 -14.02 -12.90
C TRP A 443 28.59 -13.42 -14.29
N SER A 444 29.14 -14.21 -15.22
CA SER A 444 29.41 -13.76 -16.59
C SER A 444 28.10 -13.41 -17.33
N LEU A 445 27.05 -14.20 -17.11
CA LEU A 445 25.70 -13.94 -17.64
C LEU A 445 25.06 -12.67 -17.05
N CYS A 446 25.21 -12.43 -15.74
CA CYS A 446 24.72 -11.21 -15.09
C CYS A 446 25.45 -9.95 -15.61
N PHE A 447 26.75 -10.04 -15.91
CA PHE A 447 27.56 -8.92 -16.40
C PHE A 447 27.23 -8.54 -17.85
N GLN A 448 26.99 -9.52 -18.72
CA GLN A 448 26.56 -9.28 -20.11
C GLN A 448 25.20 -8.57 -20.20
N GLN A 449 24.31 -8.78 -19.22
CA GLN A 449 22.98 -8.17 -19.24
C GLN A 449 22.91 -6.78 -18.58
N LEU A 450 23.82 -6.44 -17.66
CA LEU A 450 23.76 -5.20 -16.89
C LEU A 450 24.65 -4.07 -17.41
N SER A 451 25.56 -4.38 -18.33
CA SER A 451 26.49 -3.40 -18.91
C SER A 451 26.75 -3.74 -20.38
N ASN A 452 26.78 -2.73 -21.26
CA ASN A 452 27.14 -2.87 -22.68
C ASN A 452 28.63 -3.23 -22.85
N VAL A 453 29.11 -4.27 -22.17
CA VAL A 453 30.48 -4.75 -22.18
C VAL A 453 30.54 -5.89 -23.19
N THR A 454 31.46 -5.81 -24.15
CA THR A 454 31.55 -6.84 -25.19
C THR A 454 32.14 -8.14 -24.63
N VAL A 455 31.93 -9.25 -25.33
CA VAL A 455 32.51 -10.55 -24.96
C VAL A 455 34.04 -10.46 -24.90
N GLU A 456 34.67 -9.65 -25.76
CA GLU A 456 36.12 -9.43 -25.72
C GLU A 456 36.57 -8.67 -24.45
N GLU A 457 35.84 -7.65 -24.00
CA GLU A 457 36.16 -6.90 -22.78
C GLU A 457 36.00 -7.77 -21.51
N LEU A 458 35.05 -8.70 -21.53
CA LEU A 458 34.86 -9.70 -20.47
C LEU A 458 35.99 -10.74 -20.45
N GLN A 459 36.43 -11.20 -21.62
CA GLN A 459 37.60 -12.09 -21.74
C GLN A 459 38.89 -11.37 -21.33
N GLU A 460 39.01 -10.07 -21.59
CA GLU A 460 40.13 -9.24 -21.16
C GLU A 460 40.14 -9.02 -19.64
N LEU A 461 38.96 -8.83 -19.02
CA LEU A 461 38.79 -8.78 -17.57
C LEU A 461 39.11 -10.13 -16.90
N GLU A 462 38.66 -11.23 -17.50
CA GLU A 462 38.92 -12.58 -17.00
C GLU A 462 40.40 -12.94 -17.10
N THR A 463 41.07 -12.59 -18.21
CA THR A 463 42.52 -12.74 -18.34
C THR A 463 43.29 -11.85 -17.37
N ARG A 464 42.90 -10.57 -17.18
CA ARG A 464 43.52 -9.68 -16.17
C ARG A 464 43.40 -10.25 -14.76
N HIS A 465 42.23 -10.76 -14.38
CA HIS A 465 42.00 -11.34 -13.06
C HIS A 465 42.77 -12.66 -12.83
N ILE A 466 43.00 -13.43 -13.89
CA ILE A 466 43.84 -14.64 -13.84
C ILE A 466 45.32 -14.25 -13.69
N THR A 467 45.83 -13.27 -14.45
CA THR A 467 47.21 -12.78 -14.32
C THR A 467 47.49 -12.12 -12.97
N GLU A 468 46.58 -11.32 -12.41
CA GLU A 468 46.75 -10.71 -11.08
C GLU A 468 46.80 -11.75 -9.94
N LYS A 469 46.11 -12.89 -10.14
CA LYS A 469 46.10 -13.98 -9.17
C LYS A 469 47.33 -14.89 -9.30
N GLU A 470 47.87 -15.05 -10.51
CA GLU A 470 49.16 -15.70 -10.75
C GLU A 470 50.33 -14.85 -10.23
N ASP A 471 50.27 -13.52 -10.36
CA ASP A 471 51.25 -12.61 -9.77
C ASP A 471 51.17 -12.59 -8.24
N GLN A 472 49.98 -12.64 -7.63
CA GLN A 472 49.83 -12.80 -6.16
C GLN A 472 50.32 -14.17 -5.65
N MET A 473 50.16 -15.25 -6.43
CA MET A 473 50.72 -16.56 -6.10
C MET A 473 52.25 -16.63 -6.29
N CYS A 474 52.81 -15.91 -7.28
CA CYS A 474 54.25 -15.82 -7.46
C CYS A 474 54.94 -14.95 -6.39
N VAL A 475 54.26 -13.92 -5.87
CA VAL A 475 54.80 -13.08 -4.77
C VAL A 475 54.79 -13.82 -3.42
N THR A 476 53.91 -14.81 -3.23
CA THR A 476 53.89 -15.64 -2.00
C THR A 476 54.83 -16.85 -2.03
N THR A 477 55.53 -17.11 -3.14
CA THR A 477 56.53 -18.20 -3.23
C THR A 477 57.99 -17.73 -3.17
N VAL A 478 58.28 -16.44 -2.99
CA VAL A 478 59.64 -15.92 -2.75
C VAL A 478 59.69 -15.13 -1.44
N THR A 479 59.47 -15.84 -0.33
CA THR A 479 60.10 -15.59 0.98
C THR A 479 60.00 -16.88 1.78
N GLY A 480 60.78 -17.86 1.33
CA GLY A 480 61.19 -19.05 2.06
C GLY A 480 62.67 -19.24 1.80
#